data_AF-L7U8D1-F1
#
_entry.id   AF-L7U8D1-F1
#
_cell.length_a   1.000
_cell.length_b   1.000
_cell.length_c   1.000
_cell.angle_alpha   90.00
_cell.angle_beta   90.00
_cell.angle_gamma   90.00
#
_symmetry.space_group_name_H-M   'P 1'
#
loop_
_entity.id
_entity.type
_entity.pdbx_description
1 polymer ?
#
loop_
_entity_poly.entity_id
_entity_poly.type
_entity_poly.pdbx_seq_one_letter_code
_entity_poly.pdbx_strand_id
1 'polypeptide(L)'
;MKTLPLILRGSARSHGGAPNPHAARVKTTVRYADPMAWALTLAIGEAIEPLGEDFRAAVARCALIQVGPEAPPEAMSRAATDALRGFASAIRFPAATPSAPTGLACIVHGLRGPTLTLTMPVSEGASIALTLSTAWLARGVVDYVLIATAAAVPGGDPRAACAVLSRGEGPAVDAALLVKTLLPERSSHA
;
A
#
# COMPACT_ATOMS: atom_id res chain seq x y z
N MET A 1 20.81 25.12 -0.28
CA MET A 1 20.58 23.85 0.46
C MET A 1 20.86 22.68 -0.45
N LYS A 2 21.71 21.72 -0.06
CA LYS A 2 21.87 20.47 -0.83
C LYS A 2 20.58 19.67 -0.76
N THR A 3 20.06 19.24 -1.90
CA THR A 3 18.89 18.37 -1.95
C THR A 3 19.32 16.96 -1.55
N LEU A 4 19.05 16.56 -0.31
CA LEU A 4 19.21 15.17 0.12
C LEU A 4 18.36 14.23 -0.76
N PRO A 5 18.92 13.11 -1.22
CA PRO A 5 18.21 12.14 -2.06
C PRO A 5 17.11 11.41 -1.29
N LEU A 6 16.23 10.75 -2.03
CA LEU A 6 15.32 9.75 -1.48
C LEU A 6 16.08 8.47 -1.19
N ILE A 7 15.89 7.91 0.01
CA ILE A 7 16.52 6.66 0.42
C ILE A 7 15.50 5.69 1.02
N LEU A 8 15.76 4.41 0.85
CA LEU A 8 14.94 3.33 1.38
C LEU A 8 15.21 3.15 2.87
N ARG A 9 14.16 3.25 3.68
CA ARG A 9 14.21 3.12 5.15
C ARG A 9 13.76 1.75 5.63
N GLY A 10 12.90 1.11 4.87
CA GLY A 10 12.36 -0.21 5.18
C GLY A 10 11.60 -0.74 3.98
N SER A 11 11.41 -2.04 3.95
CA SER A 11 10.55 -2.70 2.97
C SER A 11 10.08 -4.04 3.52
N ALA A 12 8.87 -4.44 3.14
CA ALA A 12 8.36 -5.76 3.49
C ALA A 12 7.43 -6.30 2.40
N ARG A 13 7.16 -7.60 2.51
CA ARG A 13 6.31 -8.37 1.60
C ARG A 13 5.46 -9.30 2.43
N SER A 14 4.17 -9.37 2.14
CA SER A 14 3.22 -10.15 2.90
C SER A 14 2.29 -10.93 1.97
N HIS A 15 1.56 -11.89 2.58
CA HIS A 15 0.48 -12.63 1.95
C HIS A 15 -0.78 -12.60 2.82
N GLY A 16 -1.95 -12.56 2.19
CA GLY A 16 -3.25 -12.37 2.84
C GLY A 16 -3.69 -13.48 3.81
N GLY A 17 -3.09 -14.68 3.73
CA GLY A 17 -3.39 -15.80 4.62
C GLY A 17 -2.63 -15.79 5.95
N ALA A 18 -1.70 -14.85 6.17
CA ALA A 18 -1.02 -14.71 7.45
C ALA A 18 -1.97 -14.13 8.51
N PRO A 19 -1.85 -14.51 9.79
CA PRO A 19 -2.55 -13.85 10.88
C PRO A 19 -2.28 -12.34 10.86
N ASN A 20 -3.33 -11.53 10.74
CA ASN A 20 -3.18 -10.07 10.74
C ASN A 20 -3.39 -9.51 12.15
N PRO A 21 -2.32 -9.09 12.86
CA PRO A 21 -2.43 -8.57 14.23
C PRO A 21 -3.20 -7.25 14.30
N HIS A 22 -3.31 -6.54 13.18
CA HIS A 22 -4.03 -5.27 13.10
C HIS A 22 -5.55 -5.45 12.94
N ALA A 23 -5.99 -6.60 12.41
CA ALA A 23 -7.39 -6.82 12.10
C ALA A 23 -8.29 -6.67 13.33
N ALA A 24 -7.87 -7.22 14.48
CA ALA A 24 -8.65 -7.17 15.72
C ALA A 24 -8.97 -5.73 16.17
N ARG A 25 -8.12 -4.74 15.85
CA ARG A 25 -8.26 -3.34 16.30
C ARG A 25 -9.36 -2.58 15.58
N VAL A 26 -9.67 -2.96 14.33
CA VAL A 26 -10.57 -2.20 13.44
C VAL A 26 -11.69 -3.05 12.84
N LYS A 27 -11.76 -4.35 13.19
CA LYS A 27 -12.67 -5.34 12.57
C LYS A 27 -14.14 -4.92 12.55
N THR A 28 -14.57 -4.14 13.54
CA THR A 28 -15.95 -3.63 13.62
C THR A 28 -16.22 -2.54 12.58
N THR A 29 -15.22 -1.74 12.24
CA THR A 29 -15.30 -0.62 11.28
C THR A 29 -15.10 -1.05 9.83
N VAL A 30 -14.28 -2.08 9.59
CA VAL A 30 -13.89 -2.54 8.24
C VAL A 30 -14.22 -4.01 7.99
N ARG A 31 -15.38 -4.46 8.48
CA ARG A 31 -15.83 -5.86 8.47
C ARG A 31 -15.77 -6.54 7.11
N TYR A 32 -15.99 -5.80 6.03
CA TYR A 32 -16.07 -6.32 4.65
C TYR A 32 -14.83 -5.98 3.82
N ALA A 33 -13.71 -5.65 4.46
CA ALA A 33 -12.45 -5.46 3.77
C ALA A 33 -12.03 -6.74 3.04
N ASP A 34 -11.61 -6.56 1.79
CA ASP A 34 -11.11 -7.62 0.92
C ASP A 34 -9.78 -8.20 1.46
N PRO A 35 -9.51 -9.51 1.29
CA PRO A 35 -8.21 -10.09 1.66
C PRO A 35 -7.00 -9.36 1.05
N MET A 36 -7.11 -8.80 -0.16
CA MET A 36 -6.06 -7.97 -0.78
C MET A 36 -5.76 -6.72 0.04
N ALA A 37 -6.79 -6.09 0.60
CA ALA A 37 -6.64 -4.91 1.46
C ALA A 37 -5.89 -5.26 2.76
N TRP A 38 -6.17 -6.44 3.31
CA TRP A 38 -5.46 -6.94 4.50
C TRP A 38 -4.00 -7.31 4.22
N ALA A 39 -3.71 -7.90 3.06
CA ALA A 39 -2.34 -8.16 2.63
C ALA A 39 -1.54 -6.85 2.57
N LEU A 40 -2.09 -5.81 1.91
CA LEU A 40 -1.44 -4.49 1.86
C LEU A 40 -1.17 -3.91 3.25
N THR A 41 -2.17 -4.03 4.13
CA THR A 41 -2.06 -3.57 5.52
C THR A 41 -0.91 -4.28 6.27
N LEU A 42 -0.78 -5.59 6.09
CA LEU A 42 0.33 -6.38 6.66
C LEU A 42 1.69 -5.92 6.14
N ALA A 43 1.84 -5.80 4.81
CA ALA A 43 3.11 -5.39 4.21
C ALA A 43 3.54 -4.00 4.69
N ILE A 44 2.58 -3.08 4.88
CA ILE A 44 2.89 -1.77 5.44
C ILE A 44 3.33 -1.88 6.90
N GLY A 45 2.61 -2.64 7.73
CA GLY A 45 2.96 -2.84 9.14
C GLY A 45 4.36 -3.40 9.32
N GLU A 46 4.69 -4.46 8.59
CA GLU A 46 6.02 -5.07 8.60
C GLU A 46 7.13 -4.12 8.10
N ALA A 47 6.83 -3.28 7.11
CA ALA A 47 7.82 -2.35 6.54
C ALA A 47 8.13 -1.18 7.49
N ILE A 48 7.17 -0.76 8.33
CA ILE A 48 7.32 0.38 9.26
C ILE A 48 7.77 -0.05 10.65
N GLU A 49 7.52 -1.30 11.07
CA GLU A 49 7.84 -1.78 12.42
C GLU A 49 9.31 -1.51 12.82
N PRO A 50 10.33 -1.74 11.97
CA PRO A 50 11.73 -1.46 12.33
C PRO A 50 12.06 0.01 12.57
N LEU A 51 11.20 0.94 12.10
CA LEU A 51 11.41 2.39 12.26
C LEU A 51 10.95 2.90 13.63
N GLY A 52 10.22 2.09 14.40
CA GLY A 52 9.89 2.37 15.80
C GLY A 52 9.24 3.73 16.05
N GLU A 53 9.68 4.41 17.11
CA GLU A 53 9.11 5.68 17.57
C GLU A 53 9.29 6.84 16.58
N ASP A 54 10.37 6.85 15.80
CA ASP A 54 10.64 7.91 14.83
C ASP A 54 9.53 7.97 13.78
N PHE A 55 9.09 6.80 13.28
CA PHE A 55 7.95 6.74 12.37
C PHE A 55 6.63 7.06 13.08
N ARG A 56 6.42 6.55 14.31
CA ARG A 56 5.19 6.80 15.08
C ARG A 56 4.97 8.30 15.31
N ALA A 57 6.03 9.05 15.63
CA ALA A 57 5.97 10.50 15.80
C ALA A 57 5.59 11.23 14.49
N ALA A 58 5.92 10.67 13.33
CA ALA A 58 5.69 11.25 12.02
C ALA A 58 4.50 10.64 11.25
N VAL A 59 3.72 9.74 11.86
CA VAL A 59 2.71 8.93 11.15
C VAL A 59 1.63 9.78 10.45
N ALA A 60 1.23 10.89 11.06
CA ALA A 60 0.28 11.84 10.47
C ALA A 60 0.87 12.58 9.25
N ARG A 61 2.20 12.64 9.15
CA ARG A 61 2.96 13.24 8.06
C ARG A 61 3.58 12.16 7.16
N CYS A 62 2.86 11.06 6.99
CA CYS A 62 3.24 9.97 6.09
C CYS A 62 2.27 9.90 4.92
N ALA A 63 2.82 9.94 3.69
CA ALA A 63 2.05 9.71 2.47
C ALA A 63 1.97 8.22 2.13
N LEU A 64 0.93 7.83 1.38
CA LEU A 64 0.78 6.47 0.85
C LEU A 64 0.42 6.51 -0.64
N ILE A 65 1.23 5.86 -1.47
CA ILE A 65 0.95 5.63 -2.88
C ILE A 65 0.86 4.13 -3.11
N GLN A 66 -0.34 3.63 -3.40
CA GLN A 66 -0.51 2.28 -3.90
C GLN A 66 -0.38 2.28 -5.43
N VAL A 67 0.40 1.36 -5.98
CA VAL A 67 0.62 1.18 -7.41
C VAL A 67 0.32 -0.26 -7.78
N GLY A 68 -0.54 -0.48 -8.77
CA GLY A 68 -0.85 -1.81 -9.28
C GLY A 68 -2.11 -1.78 -10.12
N PRO A 69 -2.24 -2.67 -11.12
CA PRO A 69 -3.40 -2.68 -12.01
C PRO A 69 -4.63 -3.31 -11.37
N GLU A 70 -4.45 -4.03 -10.26
CA GLU A 70 -5.50 -4.84 -9.65
C GLU A 70 -6.32 -4.06 -8.63
N ALA A 71 -7.59 -4.44 -8.55
CA ALA A 71 -8.58 -3.96 -7.61
C ALA A 71 -9.06 -5.14 -6.75
N PRO A 72 -9.66 -4.91 -5.57
CA PRO A 72 -10.00 -5.98 -4.61
C PRO A 72 -11.04 -6.95 -5.20
N PRO A 73 -10.64 -8.17 -5.61
CA PRO A 73 -11.44 -9.01 -6.50
C PRO A 73 -12.68 -9.60 -5.82
N GLU A 74 -12.60 -9.97 -4.54
CA GLU A 74 -13.73 -10.55 -3.83
C GLU A 74 -14.79 -9.49 -3.55
N ALA A 75 -14.35 -8.30 -3.11
CA ALA A 75 -15.25 -7.18 -2.87
C ALA A 75 -15.91 -6.71 -4.16
N MET A 76 -15.16 -6.60 -5.27
CA MET A 76 -15.73 -6.28 -6.59
C MET A 76 -16.73 -7.33 -7.07
N SER A 77 -16.41 -8.61 -6.96
CA SER A 77 -17.30 -9.69 -7.37
C SER A 77 -18.62 -9.69 -6.58
N ARG A 78 -18.53 -9.43 -5.27
CA ARG A 78 -19.72 -9.29 -4.41
C ARG A 78 -20.53 -8.05 -4.77
N ALA A 79 -19.89 -6.91 -4.98
CA ALA A 79 -20.57 -5.68 -5.38
C ALA A 79 -21.29 -5.83 -6.74
N ALA A 80 -20.65 -6.51 -7.70
CA ALA A 80 -21.26 -6.84 -8.99
C ALA A 80 -22.48 -7.76 -8.81
N THR A 81 -22.37 -8.79 -7.97
CA THR A 81 -23.48 -9.71 -7.66
C THR A 81 -24.66 -8.98 -7.01
N ASP A 82 -24.40 -8.09 -6.05
CA ASP A 82 -25.43 -7.27 -5.40
C ASP A 82 -26.11 -6.35 -6.45
N ALA A 83 -25.32 -5.71 -7.32
CA ALA A 83 -25.82 -4.81 -8.36
C ALA A 83 -26.73 -5.51 -9.38
N LEU A 84 -26.39 -6.75 -9.78
CA LEU A 84 -27.24 -7.57 -10.65
C LEU A 84 -28.60 -7.90 -10.02
N ARG A 85 -28.71 -7.84 -8.69
CA ARG A 85 -29.96 -8.01 -7.94
C ARG A 85 -30.68 -6.68 -7.69
N GLY A 86 -30.20 -5.58 -8.27
CA GLY A 86 -30.76 -4.24 -8.06
C GLY A 86 -30.43 -3.63 -6.69
N PHE A 87 -29.37 -4.08 -6.04
CA PHE A 87 -28.98 -3.63 -4.70
C PHE A 87 -27.52 -3.15 -4.64
N ALA A 88 -27.26 -2.15 -3.82
CA ALA A 88 -25.90 -1.73 -3.49
C ALA A 88 -25.79 -1.53 -1.97
N SER A 89 -25.00 -2.37 -1.30
CA SER A 89 -24.75 -2.23 0.13
C SER A 89 -23.89 -1.01 0.40
N ALA A 90 -24.39 -0.06 1.21
CA ALA A 90 -23.62 1.12 1.63
C ALA A 90 -22.31 0.78 2.37
N ILE A 91 -22.18 -0.42 2.94
CA ILE A 91 -21.00 -0.84 3.69
C ILE A 91 -20.06 -1.69 2.83
N ARG A 92 -20.58 -2.54 1.93
CA ARG A 92 -19.74 -3.40 1.07
C ARG A 92 -19.27 -2.70 -0.19
N PHE A 93 -20.09 -1.84 -0.77
CA PHE A 93 -19.78 -1.17 -2.03
C PHE A 93 -18.48 -0.33 -1.95
N PRO A 94 -18.21 0.45 -0.88
CA PRO A 94 -16.94 1.17 -0.75
C PRO A 94 -15.69 0.26 -0.71
N ALA A 95 -15.84 -0.96 -0.19
CA ALA A 95 -14.75 -1.94 -0.13
C ALA A 95 -14.35 -2.50 -1.51
N ALA A 96 -15.19 -2.31 -2.53
CA ALA A 96 -14.95 -2.77 -3.90
C ALA A 96 -14.14 -1.76 -4.76
N THR A 97 -13.88 -0.56 -4.25
CA THR A 97 -13.13 0.44 -5.03
C THR A 97 -11.65 0.04 -5.17
N PRO A 98 -10.97 0.38 -6.27
CA PRO A 98 -9.52 0.14 -6.40
C PRO A 98 -8.70 0.77 -5.28
N SER A 99 -9.18 1.87 -4.69
CA SER A 99 -8.55 2.56 -3.56
C SER A 99 -8.83 1.94 -2.19
N ALA A 100 -9.72 0.95 -2.09
CA ALA A 100 -10.11 0.38 -0.79
C ALA A 100 -8.94 -0.21 0.01
N PRO A 101 -7.96 -0.94 -0.60
CA PRO A 101 -6.74 -1.36 0.09
C PRO A 101 -6.01 -0.20 0.76
N THR A 102 -5.81 0.89 0.02
CA THR A 102 -5.10 2.09 0.48
C THR A 102 -5.85 2.76 1.63
N GLY A 103 -7.18 2.92 1.49
CA GLY A 103 -8.03 3.50 2.54
C GLY A 103 -8.01 2.68 3.83
N LEU A 104 -8.06 1.36 3.72
CA LEU A 104 -7.93 0.47 4.89
C LEU A 104 -6.58 0.65 5.58
N ALA A 105 -5.49 0.66 4.81
CA ALA A 105 -4.15 0.86 5.35
C ALA A 105 -4.03 2.19 6.10
N CYS A 106 -4.61 3.27 5.57
CA CYS A 106 -4.65 4.57 6.26
C CYS A 106 -5.42 4.50 7.59
N ILE A 107 -6.57 3.83 7.63
CA ILE A 107 -7.36 3.64 8.86
C ILE A 107 -6.56 2.86 9.90
N VAL A 108 -5.95 1.75 9.49
CA VAL A 108 -5.24 0.84 10.39
C VAL A 108 -3.96 1.47 10.96
N HIS A 109 -3.17 2.11 10.10
CA HIS A 109 -1.87 2.65 10.47
C HIS A 109 -1.92 4.14 10.84
N GLY A 110 -3.11 4.75 10.87
CA GLY A 110 -3.27 6.15 11.27
C GLY A 110 -2.64 7.16 10.31
N LEU A 111 -2.46 6.80 9.04
CA LEU A 111 -1.83 7.66 8.03
C LEU A 111 -2.77 8.81 7.66
N ARG A 112 -2.25 10.05 7.64
CA ARG A 112 -3.02 11.28 7.37
C ARG A 112 -2.42 12.18 6.28
N GLY A 113 -1.31 11.76 5.68
CA GLY A 113 -0.70 12.49 4.57
C GLY A 113 -1.44 12.27 3.23
N PRO A 114 -0.87 12.80 2.13
CA PRO A 114 -1.37 12.54 0.78
C PRO A 114 -1.48 11.05 0.48
N THR A 115 -2.62 10.64 -0.09
CA THR A 115 -2.90 9.24 -0.39
C THR A 115 -3.37 9.09 -1.83
N LEU A 116 -2.74 8.18 -2.58
CA LEU A 116 -3.04 7.92 -3.99
C LEU A 116 -3.12 6.42 -4.28
N THR A 117 -3.96 6.08 -5.26
CA THR A 117 -4.00 4.76 -5.90
C THR A 117 -3.77 4.95 -7.39
N LEU A 118 -2.66 4.41 -7.90
CA LEU A 118 -2.29 4.39 -9.30
C LEU A 118 -2.64 3.03 -9.89
N THR A 119 -3.74 2.97 -10.64
CA THR A 119 -4.29 1.74 -11.25
C THR A 119 -3.56 1.37 -12.54
N MET A 120 -2.25 1.13 -12.44
CA MET A 120 -1.37 0.83 -13.57
C MET A 120 -0.26 -0.16 -13.15
N PRO A 121 0.44 -0.81 -14.09
CA PRO A 121 1.57 -1.67 -13.76
C PRO A 121 2.63 -0.96 -12.93
N VAL A 122 3.22 -1.66 -11.96
CA VAL A 122 4.25 -1.08 -11.06
C VAL A 122 5.45 -0.55 -11.85
N SER A 123 5.83 -1.21 -12.95
CA SER A 123 6.91 -0.76 -13.85
C SER A 123 6.65 0.61 -14.48
N GLU A 124 5.38 0.96 -14.72
CA GLU A 124 4.98 2.24 -15.31
C GLU A 124 4.74 3.30 -14.23
N GLY A 125 4.16 2.91 -13.09
CA GLY A 125 3.84 3.82 -11.99
C GLY A 125 5.02 4.19 -11.09
N ALA A 126 6.12 3.43 -11.09
CA ALA A 126 7.26 3.66 -10.19
C ALA A 126 7.86 5.07 -10.32
N SER A 127 8.10 5.53 -11.55
CA SER A 127 8.65 6.88 -11.79
C SER A 127 7.70 7.99 -11.36
N ILE A 128 6.39 7.80 -11.54
CA ILE A 128 5.36 8.75 -11.08
C ILE A 128 5.37 8.80 -9.55
N ALA A 129 5.38 7.64 -8.89
CA ALA A 129 5.39 7.56 -7.44
C ALA A 129 6.65 8.20 -6.83
N LEU A 130 7.83 7.96 -7.41
CA LEU A 130 9.09 8.60 -6.97
C LEU A 130 9.09 10.12 -7.19
N THR A 131 8.54 10.59 -8.32
CA THR A 131 8.46 12.03 -8.61
C THR A 131 7.59 12.74 -7.58
N LEU A 132 6.41 12.19 -7.28
CA LEU A 132 5.51 12.73 -6.26
C LEU A 132 6.14 12.67 -4.87
N SER A 133 6.78 11.54 -4.53
CA SER A 133 7.48 11.36 -3.25
C SER A 133 8.57 12.42 -3.07
N THR A 134 9.38 12.64 -4.10
CA THR A 134 10.44 13.66 -4.11
C THR A 134 9.85 15.04 -3.87
N ALA A 135 8.79 15.40 -4.59
CA ALA A 135 8.15 16.70 -4.46
C ALA A 135 7.57 16.93 -3.06
N TRP A 136 6.87 15.96 -2.48
CA TRP A 136 6.27 16.10 -1.15
C TRP A 136 7.33 16.18 -0.05
N LEU A 137 8.35 15.33 -0.10
CA LEU A 137 9.45 15.34 0.87
C LEU A 137 10.33 16.59 0.73
N ALA A 138 10.56 17.09 -0.50
CA ALA A 138 11.33 18.30 -0.73
C ALA A 138 10.63 19.56 -0.17
N ARG A 139 9.29 19.60 -0.24
CA ARG A 139 8.46 20.68 0.28
C ARG A 139 8.17 20.56 1.78
N GLY A 140 8.59 19.48 2.44
CA GLY A 140 8.30 19.22 3.85
C GLY A 140 6.82 18.92 4.14
N VAL A 141 6.03 18.54 3.13
CA VAL A 141 4.61 18.16 3.32
C VAL A 141 4.51 16.90 4.17
N VAL A 142 5.46 15.98 3.97
CA VAL A 142 5.56 14.69 4.65
C VAL A 142 7.00 14.45 5.07
N ASP A 143 7.18 13.57 6.05
CA ASP A 143 8.50 13.10 6.52
C ASP A 143 8.82 11.70 5.98
N TYR A 144 7.78 10.92 5.67
CA TYR A 144 7.86 9.59 5.06
C TYR A 144 6.89 9.44 3.88
N VAL A 145 7.26 8.59 2.92
CA VAL A 145 6.36 8.13 1.87
C VAL A 145 6.40 6.62 1.80
N LEU A 146 5.22 6.01 1.88
CA LEU A 146 5.01 4.59 1.61
C LEU A 146 4.65 4.43 0.14
N ILE A 147 5.37 3.60 -0.59
CA ILE A 147 4.96 3.14 -1.91
C ILE A 147 4.70 1.66 -1.80
N ALA A 148 3.51 1.21 -2.21
CA ALA A 148 3.09 -0.15 -2.01
C ALA A 148 2.37 -0.73 -3.22
N THR A 149 2.30 -2.05 -3.30
CA THR A 149 1.54 -2.76 -4.32
C THR A 149 0.79 -3.92 -3.67
N ALA A 150 -0.34 -4.31 -4.27
CA ALA A 150 -1.08 -5.50 -3.90
C ALA A 150 -1.62 -6.16 -5.17
N ALA A 151 -1.63 -7.49 -5.17
CA ALA A 151 -2.06 -8.32 -6.28
C ALA A 151 -2.81 -9.54 -5.75
N ALA A 152 -3.90 -9.90 -6.40
CA ALA A 152 -4.56 -11.16 -6.21
C ALA A 152 -3.70 -12.26 -6.83
N VAL A 153 -3.75 -13.45 -6.24
CA VAL A 153 -3.12 -14.63 -6.80
C VAL A 153 -4.22 -15.63 -7.14
N PRO A 154 -4.36 -16.06 -8.40
CA PRO A 154 -5.35 -17.06 -8.75
C PRO A 154 -5.18 -18.32 -7.90
N GLY A 155 -6.24 -18.71 -7.18
CA GLY A 155 -6.24 -19.89 -6.32
C GLY A 155 -5.36 -19.81 -5.07
N GLY A 156 -4.88 -18.61 -4.70
CA GLY A 156 -4.02 -18.42 -3.53
C GLY A 156 -4.28 -17.09 -2.82
N ASP A 157 -3.52 -16.87 -1.74
CA ASP A 157 -3.63 -15.64 -0.97
C ASP A 157 -3.10 -14.43 -1.75
N PRO A 158 -3.76 -13.26 -1.66
CA PRO A 158 -3.24 -12.02 -2.22
C PRO A 158 -1.84 -11.70 -1.68
N ARG A 159 -1.00 -11.12 -2.51
CA ARG A 159 0.35 -10.69 -2.15
C ARG A 159 0.41 -9.17 -2.11
N ALA A 160 1.21 -8.64 -1.20
CA ALA A 160 1.50 -7.22 -1.15
C ALA A 160 2.97 -6.96 -0.83
N ALA A 161 3.42 -5.76 -1.19
CA ALA A 161 4.75 -5.27 -0.84
C ALA A 161 4.68 -3.78 -0.55
N CYS A 162 5.57 -3.31 0.32
CA CYS A 162 5.69 -1.91 0.68
C CYS A 162 7.17 -1.51 0.76
N ALA A 163 7.48 -0.30 0.30
CA ALA A 163 8.75 0.39 0.47
C ALA A 163 8.51 1.70 1.23
N VAL A 164 9.32 1.96 2.26
CA VAL A 164 9.28 3.19 3.04
C VAL A 164 10.44 4.09 2.61
N LEU A 165 10.12 5.30 2.18
CA LEU A 165 11.10 6.28 1.71
C LEU A 165 11.12 7.50 2.63
N SER A 166 12.31 8.07 2.82
CA SER A 166 12.45 9.43 3.34
C SER A 166 13.70 10.09 2.76
N ARG A 167 13.95 11.35 3.12
CA ARG A 167 15.20 12.03 2.76
C ARG A 167 16.31 11.68 3.75
N GLY A 168 17.53 11.57 3.25
CA GLY A 168 18.70 11.40 4.11
C GLY A 168 19.95 10.99 3.35
N GLU A 169 20.96 10.60 4.10
CA GLU A 169 22.22 10.09 3.57
C GLU A 169 22.13 8.58 3.30
N GLY A 170 22.57 8.15 2.12
CA GLY A 170 22.52 6.75 1.70
C GLY A 170 22.38 6.60 0.18
N PRO A 171 22.30 5.34 -0.32
CA PRO A 171 22.08 5.07 -1.73
C PRO A 171 20.71 5.61 -2.17
N ALA A 172 20.70 6.40 -3.23
CA ALA A 172 19.47 6.94 -3.79
C ALA A 172 18.57 5.81 -4.33
N VAL A 173 17.26 5.94 -4.12
CA VAL A 173 16.28 5.03 -4.71
C VAL A 173 15.92 5.51 -6.11
N ASP A 174 16.12 4.65 -7.10
CA ASP A 174 15.63 4.83 -8.47
C ASP A 174 14.40 3.94 -8.75
N ALA A 175 13.82 4.11 -9.93
CA ALA A 175 12.64 3.36 -10.34
C ALA A 175 12.90 1.86 -10.45
N ALA A 176 14.10 1.43 -10.88
CA ALA A 176 14.43 0.03 -11.04
C ALA A 176 14.50 -0.69 -9.69
N LEU A 177 15.15 -0.07 -8.70
CA LEU A 177 15.19 -0.57 -7.33
C LEU A 177 13.79 -0.61 -6.72
N LEU A 178 12.98 0.43 -6.91
CA LEU A 178 11.60 0.45 -6.41
C LEU A 178 10.77 -0.70 -7.00
N VAL A 179 10.83 -0.90 -8.32
CA VAL A 179 10.13 -2.00 -9.00
C VAL A 179 10.59 -3.35 -8.45
N LYS A 180 11.90 -3.57 -8.29
CA LYS A 180 12.45 -4.80 -7.70
C LYS A 180 11.98 -5.02 -6.26
N THR A 181 11.85 -3.96 -5.47
CA THR A 181 11.36 -4.04 -4.09
C THR A 181 9.89 -4.46 -4.07
N LEU A 182 9.06 -3.83 -4.90
CA LEU A 182 7.60 -4.03 -4.93
C LEU A 182 7.16 -5.30 -5.64
N LEU A 183 7.84 -5.71 -6.70
CA LEU A 183 7.55 -6.94 -7.44
C LEU A 183 8.61 -8.00 -7.07
N PRO A 184 8.25 -9.06 -6.33
CA PRO A 184 9.09 -10.24 -6.23
C PRO A 184 9.34 -10.84 -7.62
N GLU A 185 10.50 -11.46 -7.83
CA GLU A 185 10.76 -12.22 -9.06
C GLU A 185 9.64 -13.22 -9.32
N ARG A 186 9.21 -13.33 -10.58
CA ARG A 186 8.32 -14.41 -11.01
C ARG A 186 8.92 -15.70 -10.52
N SER A 187 8.22 -16.41 -9.63
CA SER A 187 8.56 -17.79 -9.34
C SER A 187 8.53 -18.53 -10.67
N SER A 188 9.69 -18.93 -11.16
CA SER A 188 9.82 -19.81 -12.31
C SER A 188 9.16 -21.13 -11.94
N HIS A 189 7.90 -21.30 -12.30
CA HIS A 189 7.32 -22.64 -12.40
C HIS A 189 7.74 -23.21 -13.75
N ALA A 190 8.79 -24.03 -13.67
CA ALA A 190 8.97 -25.19 -14.54
C ALA A 190 7.92 -26.25 -14.19
#